data_AF-A0A328B5B0-F1
#
_entry.id   AF-A0A328B5B0-F1
#
_cell.length_a   1.000
_cell.length_b   1.000
_cell.length_c   1.000
_cell.angle_alpha   90.00
_cell.angle_beta   90.00
_cell.angle_gamma   90.00
#
_symmetry.space_group_name_H-M   'P 1'
#
loop_
_entity.id
_entity.type
_entity.pdbx_description
1 polymer ?
#
loop_
_entity_poly.entity_id
_entity_poly.type
_entity_poly.pdbx_seq_one_letter_code
_entity_poly.pdbx_strand_id
1 'polypeptide(L)'
;MQAAQRTISARHDYFELAALEQEETSWYPRLLDSVRFYVYCQEVLTGAKVYGVRERIRQWNEADKQTSLAEVHAILRASEHVLPVQMHLPTYLSQEGTLKTAVIGVEGVDFTNQEHLLPLLVSLVELSETRADYFLLVPVVNRKAGRGLRCNKEVFRWLKALNEGEEAATPADWQLPQPKAATPANVQPLLGIEAQVMVEPEENERLIGTLQALWKLLEYRRRLADASSSERAWLSQVETVTRLRVETDLRWLQPRVNAENYTSLTQCVTRCLNHDSSVEEEQLVTLLESLLNTAPTQATEI
;
A
#
# COMPACT_ATOMS: atom_id res chain seq x y z
N MET A 1 4.12 -31.84 -21.51
CA MET A 1 4.33 -30.37 -21.58
C MET A 1 4.88 -29.93 -22.93
N GLN A 2 5.99 -30.52 -23.42
CA GLN A 2 6.64 -30.12 -24.69
C GLN A 2 5.73 -30.08 -25.94
N ALA A 3 4.70 -30.92 -26.03
CA ALA A 3 3.77 -30.93 -27.17
C ALA A 3 2.75 -29.78 -27.16
N ALA A 4 2.35 -29.29 -25.97
CA ALA A 4 1.39 -28.19 -25.86
C ALA A 4 2.07 -26.82 -26.09
N GLN A 5 3.33 -26.68 -25.69
CA GLN A 5 4.13 -25.47 -25.89
C GLN A 5 4.45 -25.21 -27.38
N ARG A 6 4.77 -26.25 -28.16
CA ARG A 6 5.06 -26.09 -29.60
C ARG A 6 3.91 -25.47 -30.39
N THR A 7 2.67 -25.72 -29.97
CA THR A 7 1.48 -25.16 -30.62
C THR A 7 1.26 -23.68 -30.29
N ILE A 8 1.73 -23.23 -29.12
CA ILE A 8 1.60 -21.84 -28.67
C ILE A 8 2.68 -20.97 -29.33
N SER A 9 3.92 -21.46 -29.41
CA SER A 9 5.05 -20.75 -30.04
C SER A 9 4.89 -20.56 -31.55
N ALA A 10 4.09 -21.40 -32.22
CA ALA A 10 3.91 -21.33 -33.67
C ALA A 10 2.96 -20.22 -34.15
N ARG A 11 2.27 -19.50 -33.24
CA ARG A 11 1.26 -18.51 -33.64
C ARG A 11 1.62 -17.05 -33.34
N HIS A 12 2.35 -16.69 -32.30
CA HIS A 12 2.62 -15.28 -31.97
C HIS A 12 4.01 -15.05 -31.36
N ASP A 13 4.81 -14.19 -32.00
CA ASP A 13 6.14 -13.71 -31.56
C ASP A 13 6.00 -12.58 -30.51
N TYR A 14 5.29 -12.82 -29.40
CA TYR A 14 5.09 -11.78 -28.39
C TYR A 14 6.13 -11.79 -27.26
N PHE A 15 6.80 -12.92 -26.98
CA PHE A 15 7.76 -13.04 -25.89
C PHE A 15 8.89 -14.04 -26.21
N GLU A 16 10.14 -13.64 -25.97
CA GLU A 16 11.30 -14.52 -26.01
C GLU A 16 11.38 -15.36 -24.72
N LEU A 17 11.23 -16.68 -24.85
CA LEU A 17 11.18 -17.62 -23.72
C LEU A 17 12.54 -18.23 -23.37
N ALA A 18 13.56 -18.03 -24.20
CA ALA A 18 14.86 -18.70 -24.08
C ALA A 18 15.56 -18.43 -22.74
N ALA A 19 15.48 -17.20 -22.23
CA ALA A 19 16.04 -16.84 -20.93
C ALA A 19 15.34 -17.57 -19.77
N LEU A 20 14.00 -17.68 -19.86
CA LEU A 20 13.19 -18.37 -18.85
C LEU A 20 13.49 -19.88 -18.82
N GLU A 21 13.64 -20.49 -20.01
CA GLU A 21 14.01 -21.90 -20.16
C GLU A 21 15.41 -22.19 -19.57
N GLN A 22 16.35 -21.26 -19.74
CA GLN A 22 17.69 -21.37 -19.18
C GLN A 22 17.67 -21.27 -17.65
N GLU A 23 16.88 -20.36 -17.09
CA GLU A 23 16.68 -20.24 -15.64
C GLU A 23 16.04 -21.49 -15.07
N GLU A 24 14.95 -22.01 -15.67
CA GLU A 24 14.27 -23.23 -15.24
C GLU A 24 15.24 -24.42 -15.17
N THR A 25 16.13 -24.55 -16.15
CA THR A 25 17.16 -25.60 -16.20
C THR A 25 18.12 -25.52 -15.00
N SER A 26 18.30 -24.34 -14.39
CA SER A 26 19.11 -24.14 -13.19
C SER A 26 18.32 -24.33 -11.88
N TRP A 27 17.04 -23.93 -11.86
CA TRP A 27 16.19 -23.98 -10.67
C TRP A 27 15.69 -25.39 -10.36
N TYR A 28 15.34 -26.18 -11.37
CA TYR A 28 14.82 -27.53 -11.17
C TYR A 28 15.83 -28.48 -10.50
N PRO A 29 17.12 -28.53 -10.90
CA PRO A 29 18.13 -29.32 -10.19
C PRO A 29 18.34 -28.85 -8.75
N ARG A 30 18.39 -27.53 -8.51
CA ARG A 30 18.56 -26.99 -7.14
C ARG A 30 17.40 -27.36 -6.22
N LEU A 31 16.17 -27.30 -6.74
CA LEU A 31 14.99 -27.72 -5.99
C LEU A 31 15.03 -29.23 -5.74
N LEU A 32 15.38 -30.03 -6.75
CA LEU A 32 15.51 -31.48 -6.62
C LEU A 32 16.58 -31.86 -5.59
N ASP A 33 17.73 -31.20 -5.58
CA ASP A 33 18.80 -31.42 -4.62
C ASP A 33 18.39 -31.01 -3.21
N SER A 34 17.63 -29.92 -3.07
CA SER A 34 17.06 -29.50 -1.78
C SER A 34 16.06 -30.54 -1.26
N VAL A 35 15.15 -31.03 -2.11
CA VAL A 35 14.20 -32.09 -1.77
C VAL A 35 14.94 -33.38 -1.38
N ARG A 36 15.96 -33.79 -2.17
CA ARG A 36 16.81 -34.95 -1.86
C ARG A 36 17.56 -34.79 -0.55
N PHE A 37 18.06 -33.60 -0.25
CA PHE A 37 18.68 -33.30 1.03
C PHE A 37 17.70 -33.47 2.19
N TYR A 38 16.46 -32.97 2.08
CA TYR A 38 15.44 -33.16 3.10
C TYR A 38 15.01 -34.63 3.24
N VAL A 39 14.86 -35.37 2.14
CA VAL A 39 14.56 -36.81 2.15
C VAL A 39 15.71 -37.60 2.78
N TYR A 40 16.96 -37.32 2.41
CA TYR A 40 18.15 -37.93 3.01
C TYR A 40 18.25 -37.61 4.50
N CYS A 41 18.01 -36.35 4.89
CA CYS A 41 17.93 -35.99 6.30
C CYS A 41 16.82 -36.78 6.99
N GLN A 42 15.66 -36.93 6.37
CA GLN A 42 14.56 -37.71 6.92
C GLN A 42 14.90 -39.21 7.06
N GLU A 43 15.60 -39.80 6.09
CA GLU A 43 16.01 -41.21 6.04
C GLU A 43 17.23 -41.55 6.94
N VAL A 44 18.15 -40.61 7.13
CA VAL A 44 19.29 -40.76 8.05
C VAL A 44 18.86 -40.45 9.49
N LEU A 45 17.94 -39.51 9.69
CA LEU A 45 17.37 -39.18 11.01
C LEU A 45 16.21 -40.11 11.42
N THR A 46 15.69 -40.98 10.55
CA THR A 46 14.76 -42.04 10.96
C THR A 46 15.44 -43.12 11.82
N GLY A 47 16.76 -43.28 11.73
CA GLY A 47 17.55 -44.12 12.64
C GLY A 47 17.98 -43.42 13.93
N ALA A 48 18.33 -42.14 13.86
CA ALA A 48 18.66 -41.31 15.01
C ALA A 48 17.43 -40.47 15.38
N LYS A 49 16.61 -40.93 16.33
CA LYS A 49 15.45 -40.16 16.82
C LYS A 49 15.89 -38.74 17.24
N VAL A 50 15.67 -37.76 16.37
CA VAL A 50 15.91 -36.35 16.67
C VAL A 50 14.74 -35.87 17.52
N TYR A 51 14.76 -36.26 18.79
CA TYR A 51 13.78 -35.80 19.77
C TYR A 51 13.92 -34.29 19.95
N GLY A 52 12.80 -33.59 19.84
CA GLY A 52 12.69 -32.21 20.29
C GLY A 52 13.16 -31.13 19.32
N VAL A 53 13.58 -31.41 18.07
CA VAL A 53 13.90 -30.33 17.11
C VAL A 53 12.66 -29.51 16.75
N ARG A 54 11.52 -30.15 16.48
CA ARG A 54 10.25 -29.44 16.25
C ARG A 54 9.87 -28.55 17.43
N GLU A 55 10.07 -29.06 18.65
CA GLU A 55 9.76 -28.34 19.88
C GLU A 55 10.73 -27.19 20.11
N ARG A 56 12.03 -27.38 19.88
CA ARG A 56 13.05 -26.32 19.96
C ARG A 56 12.81 -25.22 18.92
N ILE A 57 12.47 -25.58 17.68
CA ILE A 57 12.11 -24.61 16.63
C ILE A 57 10.86 -23.83 17.05
N ARG A 58 9.85 -24.51 17.62
CA ARG A 58 8.64 -23.86 18.12
C ARG A 58 8.95 -22.90 19.27
N GLN A 59 9.76 -23.31 20.23
CA GLN A 59 10.18 -22.49 21.37
C GLN A 59 11.00 -21.29 20.91
N TRP A 60 11.94 -21.48 19.98
CA TRP A 60 12.72 -20.40 19.39
C TRP A 60 11.84 -19.40 18.64
N ASN A 61 10.89 -19.87 17.82
CA ASN A 61 9.94 -19.01 17.11
C ASN A 61 9.05 -18.21 18.07
N GLU A 62 8.57 -18.84 19.14
CA GLU A 62 7.74 -18.18 20.14
C GLU A 62 8.55 -17.12 20.90
N ALA A 63 9.77 -17.45 21.31
CA ALA A 63 10.69 -16.49 21.92
C ALA A 63 11.00 -15.32 20.97
N ASP A 64 11.28 -15.56 19.69
CA ASP A 64 11.52 -14.51 18.69
C ASP A 64 10.33 -13.56 18.55
N LYS A 65 9.10 -14.09 18.52
CA LYS A 65 7.87 -13.30 18.47
C LYS A 65 7.71 -12.44 19.72
N GLN A 66 7.93 -13.02 20.90
CA GLN A 66 7.82 -12.30 22.17
C GLN A 66 8.89 -11.22 22.31
N THR A 67 10.14 -11.49 21.91
CA THR A 67 11.21 -10.49 21.88
C THR A 67 10.87 -9.34 20.94
N SER A 68 10.45 -9.65 19.70
CA SER A 68 10.07 -8.63 18.71
C SER A 68 8.93 -7.74 19.22
N LEU A 69 7.94 -8.33 19.90
CA LEU A 69 6.82 -7.60 20.47
C LEU A 69 7.25 -6.73 21.66
N ALA A 70 8.12 -7.25 22.53
CA ALA A 70 8.63 -6.55 23.69
C ALA A 70 9.49 -5.32 23.31
N GLU A 71 10.30 -5.43 22.26
CA GLU A 71 11.05 -4.31 21.68
C GLU A 71 10.11 -3.16 21.29
N VAL A 72 9.05 -3.47 20.54
CA VAL A 72 8.04 -2.47 20.13
C VAL A 72 7.34 -1.87 21.36
N HIS A 73 6.92 -2.69 22.33
CA HIS A 73 6.25 -2.19 23.54
C HIS A 73 7.12 -1.26 24.37
N ALA A 74 8.42 -1.53 24.48
CA ALA A 74 9.35 -0.69 25.22
C ALA A 74 9.42 0.72 24.60
N ILE A 75 9.50 0.80 23.27
CA ILE A 75 9.57 2.07 22.53
C ILE A 75 8.27 2.86 22.67
N LEU A 76 7.11 2.19 22.51
CA LEU A 76 5.81 2.84 22.64
C LEU A 76 5.60 3.44 24.03
N ARG A 77 5.95 2.68 25.07
CA ARG A 77 5.87 3.18 26.46
C ARG A 77 6.83 4.33 26.71
N ALA A 78 8.04 4.29 26.16
CA ALA A 78 8.96 5.42 26.27
C ALA A 78 8.38 6.69 25.63
N SER A 79 7.72 6.57 24.48
CA SER A 79 7.06 7.68 23.81
C SER A 79 5.92 8.32 24.63
N GLU A 80 5.14 7.53 25.38
CA GLU A 80 4.06 8.05 26.26
C GLU A 80 4.60 8.93 27.40
N HIS A 81 5.88 8.79 27.78
CA HIS A 81 6.48 9.66 28.80
C HIS A 81 6.89 11.03 28.23
N VAL A 82 7.08 11.13 26.92
CA VAL A 82 7.56 12.33 26.23
C VAL A 82 6.40 13.16 25.67
N LEU A 83 5.36 12.49 25.18
CA LEU A 83 4.21 13.13 24.54
C LEU A 83 2.93 12.86 25.34
N PRO A 84 1.98 13.82 25.41
CA PRO A 84 0.69 13.64 26.07
C PRO A 84 -0.27 12.80 25.20
N VAL A 85 0.14 11.58 24.87
CA VAL A 85 -0.57 10.65 23.98
C VAL A 85 -0.77 9.33 24.70
N GLN A 86 -1.84 8.62 24.37
CA GLN A 86 -2.08 7.27 24.88
C GLN A 86 -1.90 6.25 23.76
N MET A 87 -0.99 5.30 23.96
CA MET A 87 -0.62 4.27 23.00
C MET A 87 -1.35 2.97 23.32
N HIS A 88 -2.09 2.46 22.34
CA HIS A 88 -2.64 1.12 22.39
C HIS A 88 -1.62 0.14 21.81
N LEU A 89 -1.08 -0.69 22.70
CA LEU A 89 -0.03 -1.65 22.38
C LEU A 89 -0.61 -2.85 21.59
N PRO A 90 0.06 -3.31 20.52
CA PRO A 90 -0.34 -4.54 19.84
C PRO A 90 -0.18 -5.76 20.72
N THR A 91 -1.06 -6.74 20.60
CA THR A 91 -0.94 -8.05 21.27
C THR A 91 -0.03 -9.02 20.52
N TYR A 92 0.17 -8.81 19.22
CA TYR A 92 1.08 -9.56 18.36
C TYR A 92 1.48 -8.72 17.15
N LEU A 93 2.54 -9.14 16.44
CA LEU A 93 2.93 -8.56 15.15
C LEU A 93 2.32 -9.39 14.01
N SER A 94 1.62 -8.75 13.09
CA SER A 94 1.05 -9.42 11.92
C SER A 94 2.15 -9.79 10.95
N GLN A 95 2.08 -11.00 10.37
CA GLN A 95 3.10 -11.49 9.44
C GLN A 95 2.47 -11.83 8.09
N GLU A 96 2.95 -11.18 7.04
CA GLU A 96 2.58 -11.45 5.64
C GLU A 96 3.84 -11.92 4.89
N GLY A 97 3.95 -13.24 4.70
CA GLY A 97 5.17 -13.85 4.16
C GLY A 97 6.37 -13.60 5.08
N THR A 98 7.39 -12.92 4.57
CA THR A 98 8.60 -12.55 5.33
C THR A 98 8.47 -11.21 6.06
N LEU A 99 7.41 -10.44 5.79
CA LEU A 99 7.26 -9.08 6.31
C LEU A 99 6.48 -9.08 7.64
N LYS A 100 7.03 -8.40 8.64
CA LYS A 100 6.41 -8.20 9.95
C LYS A 100 5.84 -6.79 10.06
N THR A 101 4.58 -6.66 10.47
CA THR A 101 3.90 -5.38 10.66
C THR A 101 3.43 -5.22 12.11
N ALA A 102 3.82 -4.12 12.75
CA ALA A 102 3.28 -3.71 14.04
C ALA A 102 2.11 -2.75 13.83
N VAL A 103 1.01 -2.95 14.54
CA VAL A 103 -0.17 -2.07 14.49
C VAL A 103 -0.26 -1.35 15.83
N ILE A 104 -0.33 -0.03 15.80
CA ILE A 104 -0.22 0.82 16.98
C ILE A 104 -1.40 1.77 16.96
N GLY A 105 -2.24 1.72 17.99
CA GLY A 105 -3.31 2.69 18.17
C GLY A 105 -2.79 3.91 18.93
N VAL A 106 -3.20 5.10 18.53
CA VAL A 106 -2.77 6.36 19.14
C VAL A 106 -4.01 7.21 19.45
N GLU A 107 -4.21 7.55 20.72
CA GLU A 107 -5.22 8.53 21.14
C GLU A 107 -4.58 9.89 21.44
N GLY A 108 -5.32 10.96 21.20
CA GLY A 108 -4.88 12.33 21.49
C GLY A 108 -4.02 12.98 20.39
N VAL A 109 -3.84 12.32 19.25
CA VAL A 109 -3.15 12.89 18.08
C VAL A 109 -4.12 13.02 16.91
N ASP A 110 -4.12 14.21 16.30
CA ASP A 110 -4.84 14.44 15.05
C ASP A 110 -3.95 14.10 13.86
N PHE A 111 -4.27 13.01 13.16
CA PHE A 111 -3.53 12.53 12.00
C PHE A 111 -3.77 13.37 10.74
N THR A 112 -4.71 14.31 10.78
CA THR A 112 -4.93 15.28 9.69
C THR A 112 -4.04 16.52 9.81
N ASN A 113 -3.49 16.78 11.00
CA ASN A 113 -2.60 17.91 11.25
C ASN A 113 -1.12 17.45 11.26
N GLN A 114 -0.36 17.90 10.26
CA GLN A 114 1.07 17.59 10.14
C GLN A 114 1.90 18.05 11.36
N GLU A 115 1.53 19.16 12.00
CA GLU A 115 2.25 19.70 13.17
C GLU A 115 2.15 18.77 14.38
N HIS A 116 1.07 17.99 14.49
CA HIS A 116 0.89 17.03 15.57
C HIS A 116 1.51 15.66 15.25
N LEU A 117 1.61 15.34 13.95
CA LEU A 117 2.10 14.06 13.47
C LEU A 117 3.63 13.95 13.53
N LEU A 118 4.35 15.02 13.17
CA LEU A 118 5.82 14.98 13.14
C LEU A 118 6.44 14.68 14.52
N PRO A 119 6.02 15.32 15.62
CA PRO A 119 6.52 14.98 16.96
C PRO A 119 6.28 13.52 17.34
N LEU A 120 5.12 12.96 16.97
CA LEU A 120 4.81 11.54 17.18
C LEU A 120 5.75 10.62 16.40
N LEU A 121 6.05 10.94 15.14
CA LEU A 121 6.98 10.13 14.34
C LEU A 121 8.41 10.22 14.90
N VAL A 122 8.82 11.40 15.37
CA VAL A 122 10.15 11.61 15.98
C VAL A 122 10.28 10.89 17.32
N SER A 123 9.24 10.84 18.15
CA SER A 123 9.29 10.08 19.42
C SER A 123 9.39 8.57 19.22
N LEU A 124 9.15 8.09 17.99
CA LEU A 124 9.14 6.69 17.60
C LEU A 124 10.35 6.28 16.73
N VAL A 125 11.39 7.12 16.63
CA VAL A 125 12.58 6.84 15.79
C VAL A 125 13.28 5.52 16.08
N GLU A 126 13.24 5.06 17.34
CA GLU A 126 13.83 3.78 17.74
C GLU A 126 13.10 2.56 17.16
N LEU A 127 11.91 2.73 16.57
CA LEU A 127 11.24 1.66 15.83
C LEU A 127 12.10 1.14 14.66
N SER A 128 13.01 1.96 14.15
CA SER A 128 13.97 1.60 13.08
C SER A 128 14.91 0.44 13.44
N GLU A 129 15.15 0.21 14.73
CA GLU A 129 16.03 -0.84 15.26
C GLU A 129 15.29 -2.15 15.54
N THR A 130 13.95 -2.15 15.47
CA THR A 130 13.15 -3.33 15.76
C THR A 130 13.12 -4.30 14.58
N ARG A 131 12.69 -5.54 14.85
CA ARG A 131 12.52 -6.57 13.82
C ARG A 131 11.27 -6.40 12.95
N ALA A 132 10.47 -5.35 13.15
CA ALA A 132 9.31 -5.06 12.32
C ALA A 132 9.71 -4.27 11.07
N ASP A 133 9.11 -4.59 9.94
CA ASP A 133 9.37 -3.93 8.65
C ASP A 133 8.44 -2.74 8.42
N TYR A 134 7.20 -2.85 8.91
CA TYR A 134 6.17 -1.83 8.77
C TYR A 134 5.50 -1.52 10.11
N PHE A 135 5.06 -0.29 10.23
CA PHE A 135 4.30 0.22 11.37
C PHE A 135 3.04 0.88 10.85
N LEU A 136 1.89 0.38 11.29
CA LEU A 136 0.59 0.97 11.00
C LEU A 136 0.15 1.75 12.24
N LEU A 137 0.32 3.07 12.20
CA LEU A 137 -0.14 4.00 13.23
C LEU A 137 -1.59 4.36 12.91
N VAL A 138 -2.54 4.07 13.81
CA VAL A 138 -3.96 4.41 13.62
C VAL A 138 -4.46 5.35 14.72
N PRO A 139 -5.15 6.46 14.38
CA PRO A 139 -5.83 7.26 15.37
C PRO A 139 -6.97 6.46 15.98
N VAL A 140 -7.11 6.50 17.30
CA VAL A 140 -8.20 5.85 18.03
C VAL A 140 -9.04 6.92 18.72
N VAL A 141 -10.36 6.87 18.48
CA VAL A 141 -11.34 7.73 19.14
C VAL A 141 -12.52 6.84 19.55
N ASN A 142 -12.93 6.87 20.82
CA ASN A 142 -14.03 6.04 21.33
C ASN A 142 -13.88 4.54 20.98
N ARG A 143 -12.65 4.00 21.10
CA ARG A 143 -12.29 2.63 20.71
C ARG A 143 -12.50 2.27 19.23
N LYS A 144 -12.70 3.26 18.35
CA LYS A 144 -12.76 3.08 16.90
C LYS A 144 -11.46 3.60 16.29
N ALA A 145 -10.79 2.76 15.50
CA ALA A 145 -9.58 3.10 14.75
C ALA A 145 -9.93 3.67 13.38
N GLY A 146 -9.44 4.88 13.08
CA GLY A 146 -9.72 5.60 11.84
C GLY A 146 -8.67 5.38 10.73
N ARG A 147 -8.57 6.34 9.82
CA ARG A 147 -7.52 6.36 8.79
C ARG A 147 -6.18 6.74 9.44
N GLY A 148 -5.21 5.85 9.31
CA GLY A 148 -3.88 5.99 9.86
C GLY A 148 -2.80 6.13 8.80
N LEU A 149 -1.56 5.91 9.23
CA LEU A 149 -0.36 5.96 8.40
C LEU A 149 0.40 4.65 8.49
N ARG A 150 0.72 4.10 7.33
CA ARG A 150 1.67 3.00 7.20
C ARG A 150 3.04 3.57 6.95
N CYS A 151 3.93 3.39 7.90
CA CYS A 151 5.34 3.77 7.81
C CYS A 151 6.19 2.54 7.56
N ASN A 152 7.15 2.65 6.63
CA ASN A 152 8.25 1.69 6.53
C ASN A 152 9.28 1.99 7.62
N LYS A 153 9.97 0.98 8.15
CA LYS A 153 11.08 1.17 9.09
C LYS A 153 12.16 2.14 8.60
N GLU A 154 12.35 2.22 7.27
CA GLU A 154 13.31 3.16 6.65
C GLU A 154 12.97 4.63 6.93
N VAL A 155 11.68 4.97 7.10
CA VAL A 155 11.26 6.32 7.48
C VAL A 155 11.78 6.67 8.86
N PHE A 156 11.65 5.76 9.83
CA PHE A 156 12.14 5.98 11.18
C PHE A 156 13.66 6.06 11.23
N ARG A 157 14.36 5.28 10.38
CA ARG A 157 15.83 5.36 10.25
C ARG A 157 16.26 6.72 9.72
N TRP A 158 15.58 7.22 8.69
CA TRP A 158 15.83 8.54 8.14
C TRP A 158 15.56 9.65 9.18
N LEU A 159 14.43 9.58 9.89
CA LEU A 159 14.10 10.53 10.96
C LEU A 159 15.11 10.48 12.12
N LYS A 160 15.61 9.29 12.48
CA LYS A 160 16.65 9.10 13.50
C LYS A 160 17.94 9.83 13.11
N ALA A 161 18.43 9.56 11.90
CA ALA A 161 19.64 10.19 11.37
C ALA A 161 19.50 11.72 11.29
N LEU A 162 18.35 12.23 10.85
CA LEU A 162 18.08 13.67 10.86
C LEU A 162 18.11 14.27 12.28
N ASN A 163 17.55 13.57 13.26
CA ASN A 163 17.53 14.02 14.66
C ASN A 163 18.94 14.00 15.29
N GLU A 164 19.82 13.11 14.81
CA GLU A 164 21.23 13.01 15.23
C GLU A 164 22.15 13.98 14.46
N GLY A 165 21.62 14.69 13.45
CA GLY A 165 22.37 15.66 12.64
C GLY A 165 23.20 15.03 11.52
N GLU A 166 22.90 13.79 11.14
CA GLU A 166 23.58 13.06 10.07
C GLU A 166 22.97 13.37 8.69
N GLU A 167 23.81 13.35 7.65
CA GLU A 167 23.32 13.41 6.26
C GLU A 167 22.72 12.04 5.87
N ALA A 168 21.39 11.98 5.85
CA ALA A 168 20.66 10.81 5.41
C ALA A 168 20.02 11.02 4.03
N ALA A 169 20.20 10.03 3.15
CA ALA A 169 19.46 10.00 1.89
C ALA A 169 17.95 9.95 2.18
N THR A 170 17.20 10.84 1.53
CA THR A 170 15.73 10.83 1.62
C THR A 170 15.22 9.46 1.15
N PRO A 171 14.28 8.83 1.87
CA PRO A 171 13.65 7.60 1.42
C PRO A 171 13.01 7.79 0.05
N ALA A 172 12.97 6.74 -0.75
CA ALA A 172 12.23 6.78 -2.01
C ALA A 172 10.74 7.03 -1.76
N ASP A 173 10.01 7.61 -2.72
CA ASP A 173 8.60 8.01 -2.53
C ASP A 173 7.70 6.88 -2.01
N TRP A 174 7.92 5.65 -2.50
CA TRP A 174 7.17 4.46 -2.07
C TRP A 174 7.46 4.02 -0.62
N GLN A 175 8.53 4.54 -0.02
CA GLN A 175 8.92 4.29 1.38
C GLN A 175 8.36 5.32 2.33
N LEU A 176 7.95 6.51 1.85
CA LEU A 176 7.35 7.56 2.67
C LEU A 176 6.05 7.07 3.33
N PRO A 177 5.65 7.65 4.48
CA PRO A 177 4.40 7.30 5.14
C PRO A 177 3.20 7.35 4.20
N GLN A 178 2.50 6.23 4.06
CA GLN A 178 1.34 6.12 3.18
C GLN A 178 0.05 6.12 4.01
N PRO A 179 -0.98 6.91 3.65
CA PRO A 179 -2.29 6.81 4.28
C PRO A 179 -2.85 5.38 4.14
N LYS A 180 -3.31 4.80 5.25
CA LYS A 180 -3.92 3.47 5.25
C LYS A 180 -5.13 3.44 6.17
N ALA A 181 -6.29 3.12 5.61
CA ALA A 181 -7.50 2.93 6.40
C ALA A 181 -7.35 1.72 7.33
N ALA A 182 -7.79 1.87 8.58
CA ALA A 182 -7.97 0.73 9.47
C ALA A 182 -9.02 -0.22 8.88
N THR A 183 -8.70 -1.51 8.87
CA THR A 183 -9.65 -2.56 8.48
C THR A 183 -9.76 -3.55 9.63
N PRO A 184 -10.87 -4.31 9.75
CA PRO A 184 -11.04 -5.28 10.83
C PRO A 184 -9.85 -6.25 10.95
N ALA A 185 -9.29 -6.72 9.83
CA ALA A 185 -8.12 -7.59 9.82
C ALA A 185 -6.86 -6.93 10.37
N ASN A 186 -6.63 -5.66 10.02
CA ASN A 186 -5.43 -4.93 10.45
C ASN A 186 -5.48 -4.52 11.92
N VAL A 187 -6.66 -4.26 12.50
CA VAL A 187 -6.77 -3.79 13.90
C VAL A 187 -6.95 -4.91 14.91
N GLN A 188 -7.08 -6.18 14.48
CA GLN A 188 -7.13 -7.33 15.38
C GLN A 188 -6.02 -7.36 16.46
N PRO A 189 -4.77 -6.91 16.20
CA PRO A 189 -3.74 -6.86 17.24
C PRO A 189 -4.07 -5.91 18.39
N LEU A 190 -4.94 -4.92 18.19
CA LEU A 190 -5.31 -3.92 19.19
C LEU A 190 -6.53 -4.39 19.99
N LEU A 191 -6.31 -4.78 21.26
CA LEU A 191 -7.36 -5.36 22.09
C LEU A 191 -8.48 -4.35 22.38
N GLY A 192 -9.72 -4.71 22.02
CA GLY A 192 -10.90 -3.89 22.31
C GLY A 192 -11.04 -2.64 21.42
N ILE A 193 -10.28 -2.56 20.33
CA ILE A 193 -10.39 -1.52 19.31
C ILE A 193 -11.02 -2.12 18.05
N GLU A 194 -12.04 -1.44 17.54
CA GLU A 194 -12.74 -1.81 16.32
C GLU A 194 -12.32 -0.91 15.16
N ALA A 195 -12.34 -1.43 13.93
CA ALA A 195 -12.08 -0.60 12.76
C ALA A 195 -13.30 0.31 12.54
N GLN A 196 -13.07 1.61 12.41
CA GLN A 196 -14.11 2.51 11.96
C GLN A 196 -14.46 2.16 10.50
N VAL A 197 -15.73 1.91 10.24
CA VAL A 197 -16.22 1.77 8.87
C VAL A 197 -16.16 3.16 8.24
N MET A 198 -15.07 3.40 7.51
CA MET A 198 -14.91 4.58 6.67
C MET A 198 -15.73 4.34 5.40
N VAL A 199 -16.91 4.94 5.32
CA VAL A 199 -17.62 5.04 4.04
C VAL A 199 -16.98 6.20 3.30
N GLU A 200 -16.22 5.94 2.24
CA GLU A 200 -15.77 7.03 1.38
C GLU A 200 -17.01 7.71 0.80
N PRO A 201 -17.07 9.07 0.80
CA PRO A 201 -18.16 9.78 0.14
C PRO A 201 -18.26 9.31 -1.31
N GLU A 202 -19.47 8.98 -1.77
CA GLU A 202 -19.69 8.53 -3.15
C GLU A 202 -19.20 9.59 -4.17
N GLU A 203 -19.18 10.87 -3.75
CA GLU A 203 -18.56 11.98 -4.45
C GLU A 203 -17.07 11.74 -4.72
N ASN A 204 -16.31 11.33 -3.72
CA ASN A 204 -14.86 11.14 -3.84
C ASN A 204 -14.55 9.95 -4.75
N GLU A 205 -15.28 8.83 -4.61
CA GLU A 205 -15.11 7.67 -5.49
C GLU A 205 -15.39 8.02 -6.96
N ARG A 206 -16.44 8.81 -7.22
CA ARG A 206 -16.77 9.25 -8.58
C ARG A 206 -15.78 10.29 -9.12
N LEU A 207 -15.28 11.20 -8.29
CA LEU A 207 -14.22 12.14 -8.66
C LEU A 207 -12.94 11.40 -9.08
N ILE A 208 -12.47 10.48 -8.23
CA ILE A 208 -11.30 9.64 -8.50
C ILE A 208 -11.53 8.81 -9.76
N GLY A 209 -12.69 8.15 -9.88
CA GLY A 209 -13.04 7.33 -11.02
C GLY A 209 -13.08 8.10 -12.34
N THR A 210 -13.55 9.35 -12.30
CA THR A 210 -13.59 10.27 -13.46
C THR A 210 -12.17 10.64 -13.90
N LEU A 211 -11.33 11.09 -12.97
CA LEU A 211 -9.96 11.49 -13.29
C LEU A 211 -9.10 10.30 -13.76
N GLN A 212 -9.27 9.13 -13.15
CA GLN A 212 -8.62 7.89 -13.62
C GLN A 212 -9.05 7.49 -15.03
N ALA A 213 -10.33 7.64 -15.39
CA ALA A 213 -10.81 7.34 -16.72
C ALA A 213 -10.20 8.30 -17.77
N LEU A 214 -10.10 9.59 -17.43
CA LEU A 214 -9.43 10.59 -18.27
C LEU A 214 -7.95 10.32 -18.43
N TRP A 215 -7.23 10.02 -17.34
CA TRP A 215 -5.81 9.66 -17.40
C TRP A 215 -5.57 8.45 -18.30
N LYS A 216 -6.35 7.37 -18.14
CA LYS A 216 -6.27 6.19 -19.01
C LYS A 216 -6.49 6.55 -20.48
N LEU A 217 -7.46 7.41 -20.77
CA LEU A 217 -7.72 7.86 -22.13
C LEU A 217 -6.53 8.65 -22.72
N LEU A 218 -5.93 9.54 -21.93
CA LEU A 218 -4.73 10.27 -22.36
C LEU A 218 -3.56 9.33 -22.63
N GLU A 219 -3.34 8.34 -21.76
CA GLU A 219 -2.30 7.32 -21.95
C GLU A 219 -2.55 6.49 -23.21
N TYR A 220 -3.78 6.04 -23.45
CA TYR A 220 -4.11 5.32 -24.68
C TYR A 220 -3.87 6.18 -25.92
N ARG A 221 -4.23 7.46 -25.90
CA ARG A 221 -3.97 8.39 -27.01
C ARG A 221 -2.48 8.58 -27.26
N ARG A 222 -1.67 8.77 -26.22
CA ARG A 222 -0.21 8.92 -26.34
C ARG A 222 0.44 7.68 -26.94
N ARG A 223 0.02 6.49 -26.52
CA ARG A 223 0.64 5.23 -26.93
C ARG A 223 0.16 4.71 -28.29
N LEU A 224 -1.05 5.07 -28.70
CA LEU A 224 -1.69 4.56 -29.92
C LEU A 224 -1.76 5.58 -31.07
N ALA A 225 -1.12 6.75 -30.92
CA ALA A 225 -1.21 7.87 -31.86
C ALA A 225 -0.86 7.50 -33.33
N ASP A 226 -0.06 6.46 -33.56
CA ASP A 226 0.40 6.03 -34.89
C ASP A 226 -0.04 4.62 -35.30
N ALA A 227 -1.07 4.09 -34.64
CA ALA A 227 -1.35 2.67 -34.67
C ALA A 227 -2.39 2.27 -35.75
N SER A 228 -2.42 0.98 -36.07
CA SER A 228 -3.17 0.34 -37.16
C SER A 228 -4.66 0.73 -37.21
N SER A 229 -5.35 0.46 -38.32
CA SER A 229 -6.79 0.73 -38.44
C SER A 229 -7.63 0.11 -37.32
N SER A 230 -7.19 -1.04 -36.78
CA SER A 230 -7.85 -1.73 -35.67
C SER A 230 -7.69 -0.99 -34.35
N GLU A 231 -6.51 -0.45 -34.07
CA GLU A 231 -6.22 0.32 -32.85
C GLU A 231 -6.94 1.67 -32.87
N ARG A 232 -7.06 2.31 -34.03
CA ARG A 232 -7.88 3.53 -34.19
C ARG A 232 -9.37 3.27 -33.94
N ALA A 233 -9.90 2.16 -34.46
CA ALA A 233 -11.29 1.77 -34.22
C ALA A 233 -11.54 1.48 -32.73
N TRP A 234 -10.61 0.78 -32.07
CA TRP A 234 -10.66 0.53 -30.63
C TRP A 234 -10.58 1.82 -29.81
N LEU A 235 -9.64 2.72 -30.14
CA LEU A 235 -9.49 4.00 -29.44
C LEU A 235 -10.76 4.84 -29.54
N SER A 236 -11.41 4.88 -30.70
CA SER A 236 -12.69 5.58 -30.89
C SER A 236 -13.82 5.00 -30.02
N GLN A 237 -13.85 3.68 -29.82
CA GLN A 237 -14.79 3.05 -28.90
C GLN A 237 -14.50 3.45 -27.45
N VAL A 238 -13.23 3.40 -27.03
CA VAL A 238 -12.81 3.80 -25.68
C VAL A 238 -13.09 5.27 -25.40
N GLU A 239 -12.92 6.15 -26.39
CA GLU A 239 -13.28 7.57 -26.30
C GLU A 239 -14.77 7.75 -26.07
N THR A 240 -15.60 7.02 -26.82
CA THR A 240 -17.07 7.11 -26.70
C THR A 240 -17.53 6.63 -25.33
N VAL A 241 -17.02 5.50 -24.86
CA VAL A 241 -17.36 4.93 -23.54
C VAL A 241 -16.89 5.84 -22.41
N THR A 242 -15.65 6.33 -22.49
CA THR A 242 -15.09 7.25 -21.49
C THR A 242 -15.88 8.56 -21.45
N ARG A 243 -16.21 9.15 -22.60
CA ARG A 243 -17.01 10.38 -22.67
C ARG A 243 -18.37 10.21 -22.00
N LEU A 244 -19.11 9.15 -22.34
CA LEU A 244 -20.42 8.87 -21.75
C LEU A 244 -20.34 8.71 -20.22
N ARG A 245 -19.33 7.98 -19.74
CA ARG A 245 -19.09 7.80 -18.31
C ARG A 245 -18.83 9.14 -17.62
N VAL A 246 -17.88 9.91 -18.13
CA VAL A 246 -17.46 11.19 -17.55
C VAL A 246 -18.62 12.20 -17.55
N GLU A 247 -19.42 12.26 -18.61
CA GLU A 247 -20.61 13.13 -18.65
C GLU A 247 -21.67 12.71 -17.63
N THR A 248 -21.84 11.41 -17.42
CA THR A 248 -22.76 10.86 -16.41
C THR A 248 -22.30 11.22 -15.00
N ASP A 249 -21.01 11.02 -14.71
CA ASP A 249 -20.42 11.33 -13.41
C ASP A 249 -20.44 12.85 -13.14
N LEU A 250 -20.16 13.70 -14.13
CA LEU A 250 -20.26 15.16 -14.01
C LEU A 250 -21.68 15.63 -13.64
N ARG A 251 -22.72 15.12 -14.33
CA ARG A 251 -24.12 15.48 -14.01
C ARG A 251 -24.49 15.07 -12.59
N TRP A 252 -23.98 13.95 -12.12
CA TRP A 252 -24.24 13.46 -10.77
C TRP A 252 -23.51 14.32 -9.72
N LEU A 253 -22.28 14.74 -10.00
CA LEU A 253 -21.44 15.57 -9.13
C LEU A 253 -21.88 17.04 -9.07
N GLN A 254 -22.54 17.57 -10.10
CA GLN A 254 -22.94 18.98 -10.20
C GLN A 254 -23.67 19.54 -8.96
N PRO A 255 -24.69 18.87 -8.38
CA PRO A 255 -25.35 19.39 -7.17
C PRO A 255 -24.63 19.05 -5.86
N ARG A 256 -23.55 18.25 -5.90
CA ARG A 256 -22.90 17.65 -4.71
C ARG A 256 -21.50 18.20 -4.41
N VAL A 257 -20.88 18.82 -5.40
CA VAL A 257 -19.56 19.44 -5.29
C VAL A 257 -19.74 20.96 -5.27
N ASN A 258 -18.86 21.68 -4.56
CA ASN A 258 -18.91 23.14 -4.55
C ASN A 258 -18.74 23.70 -5.98
N ALA A 259 -19.27 24.91 -6.23
CA ALA A 259 -19.33 25.46 -7.58
C ALA A 259 -17.94 25.73 -8.19
N GLU A 260 -16.96 26.08 -7.37
CA GLU A 260 -15.58 26.35 -7.80
C GLU A 260 -14.87 25.06 -8.26
N ASN A 261 -14.90 24.03 -7.43
CA ASN A 261 -14.41 22.68 -7.72
C ASN A 261 -15.09 22.08 -8.94
N TYR A 262 -16.41 22.22 -9.06
CA TYR A 262 -17.15 21.74 -10.23
C TYR A 262 -16.71 22.46 -11.52
N THR A 263 -16.43 23.76 -11.44
CA THR A 263 -15.92 24.54 -12.56
C THR A 263 -14.53 24.07 -12.98
N SER A 264 -13.61 23.91 -12.03
CA SER A 264 -12.26 23.39 -12.26
C SER A 264 -12.26 21.99 -12.87
N LEU A 265 -13.11 21.09 -12.34
CA LEU A 265 -13.29 19.73 -12.88
C LEU A 265 -13.82 19.77 -14.32
N THR A 266 -14.84 20.58 -14.59
CA THR A 266 -15.44 20.69 -15.93
C THR A 266 -14.45 21.26 -16.94
N GLN A 267 -13.64 22.25 -16.56
CA GLN A 267 -12.58 22.79 -17.40
C GLN A 267 -11.53 21.72 -17.76
N CYS A 268 -11.09 20.95 -16.76
CA CYS A 268 -10.14 19.85 -16.97
C CYS A 268 -10.70 18.75 -17.88
N VAL A 269 -11.93 18.29 -17.61
CA VAL A 269 -12.64 17.32 -18.45
C VAL A 269 -12.73 17.82 -19.89
N THR A 270 -13.10 19.08 -20.09
CA THR A 270 -13.25 19.66 -21.42
C THR A 270 -11.93 19.66 -22.18
N ARG A 271 -10.82 20.03 -21.52
CA ARG A 271 -9.47 19.97 -22.12
C ARG A 271 -9.09 18.53 -22.49
N CYS A 272 -9.28 17.59 -21.57
CA CYS A 272 -8.97 16.18 -21.79
C CYS A 272 -9.78 15.58 -22.94
N LEU A 273 -11.07 15.90 -23.04
CA LEU A 273 -11.94 15.35 -24.09
C LEU A 273 -11.69 15.98 -25.47
N ASN A 274 -11.26 17.24 -25.53
CA ASN A 274 -11.00 17.98 -26.77
C ASN A 274 -9.60 17.77 -27.38
N HIS A 275 -8.91 16.70 -26.99
CA HIS A 275 -7.58 16.33 -27.50
C HIS A 275 -6.47 17.34 -27.19
N ASP A 276 -6.58 18.10 -26.09
CA ASP A 276 -5.47 18.94 -25.65
C ASP A 276 -4.37 18.05 -25.06
N SER A 277 -3.30 17.83 -25.83
CA SER A 277 -2.17 16.96 -25.45
C SER A 277 -1.31 17.53 -24.33
N SER A 278 -1.59 18.76 -23.88
CA SER A 278 -0.84 19.45 -22.82
C SER A 278 -1.24 19.04 -21.39
N VAL A 279 -2.27 18.19 -21.23
CA VAL A 279 -2.68 17.73 -19.89
C VAL A 279 -1.76 16.61 -19.44
N GLU A 280 -0.81 16.95 -18.57
CA GLU A 280 0.11 16.01 -17.95
C GLU A 280 -0.53 15.29 -16.75
N GLU A 281 0.01 14.13 -16.40
CA GLU A 281 -0.45 13.34 -15.25
C GLU A 281 -0.42 14.15 -13.96
N GLU A 282 0.63 14.95 -13.78
CA GLU A 282 0.84 15.81 -12.62
C GLU A 282 -0.30 16.84 -12.45
N GLN A 283 -0.89 17.34 -13.55
CA GLN A 283 -2.02 18.27 -13.50
C GLN A 283 -3.31 17.58 -13.04
N LEU A 284 -3.51 16.31 -13.40
CA LEU A 284 -4.65 15.51 -12.95
C LEU A 284 -4.53 15.14 -11.47
N VAL A 285 -3.31 14.81 -11.02
CA VAL A 285 -3.02 14.52 -9.61
C VAL A 285 -3.19 15.77 -8.75
N THR A 286 -2.62 16.91 -9.16
CA THR A 286 -2.77 18.19 -8.46
C THR A 286 -4.25 18.60 -8.34
N LEU A 287 -5.01 18.42 -9.43
CA LEU A 287 -6.45 18.68 -9.41
C LEU A 287 -7.17 17.74 -8.43
N LEU A 288 -6.86 16.44 -8.45
CA LEU A 288 -7.45 15.48 -7.51
C LEU A 288 -7.17 15.87 -6.06
N GLU A 289 -5.93 16.21 -5.73
CA GLU A 289 -5.53 16.63 -4.39
C GLU A 289 -6.29 17.90 -3.95
N SER A 290 -6.38 18.92 -4.80
CA SER A 290 -7.16 20.14 -4.49
C SER A 290 -8.65 19.86 -4.27
N LEU A 291 -9.25 18.97 -5.06
CA LEU A 291 -10.67 18.63 -4.99
C LEU A 291 -11.01 17.79 -3.74
N LEU A 292 -10.08 16.91 -3.33
CA LEU A 292 -10.24 16.08 -2.13
C LEU A 292 -9.97 16.88 -0.83
N ASN A 293 -9.04 17.83 -0.84
CA ASN A 293 -8.72 18.66 0.32
C ASN A 293 -9.79 19.71 0.66
N THR A 294 -10.74 19.96 -0.25
CA THR A 294 -11.84 20.92 -0.08
C THR A 294 -13.20 20.25 0.18
N ALA A 295 -13.27 18.92 0.12
CA ALA A 295 -14.44 18.17 0.52
C ALA A 295 -14.50 18.11 2.06
N PRO A 296 -15.60 18.52 2.71
CA PRO A 296 -15.74 18.32 4.15
C PRO A 296 -15.78 16.82 4.39
N THR A 297 -14.73 16.27 5.00
CA THR A 297 -14.72 14.94 5.60
C THR A 297 -15.73 14.96 6.75
N GLN A 298 -17.02 14.87 6.44
CA GLN A 298 -18.01 14.58 7.45
C GLN A 298 -17.81 13.12 7.83
N ALA A 299 -17.07 12.91 8.91
CA ALA A 299 -17.22 11.70 9.71
C ALA A 299 -18.68 11.68 10.19
N THR A 300 -19.55 10.97 9.48
CA THR A 300 -20.89 10.69 9.96
C THR A 300 -20.74 9.75 11.15
N GLU A 301 -20.87 10.31 12.35
CA GLU A 301 -21.12 9.53 13.55
C GLU A 301 -22.45 8.80 13.38
N ILE A 302 -22.37 7.47 13.27
CA ILE A 302 -23.47 6.55 13.55
C ILE A 302 -23.10 5.73 14.78
#